data_AF-A0A5K0WHC7-F1
#
_entry.id   AF-A0A5K0WHC7-F1
#
_cell.length_a   1.000
_cell.length_b   1.000
_cell.length_c   1.000
_cell.angle_alpha   90.00
_cell.angle_beta   90.00
_cell.angle_gamma   90.00
#
_symmetry.space_group_name_H-M   'P 1'
#
loop_
_entity.id
_entity.type
_entity.pdbx_description
1 polymer ?
#
loop_
_entity_poly.entity_id
_entity_poly.type
_entity_poly.pdbx_seq_one_letter_code
_entity_poly.pdbx_strand_id
1 'polypeptide(L)'
;TISEKNTSNIAICSIFISLIITFFYAIHFTNYPSQIFTQNLFNLISVDKLNIDFSLILDGLSLSMLSMILGVGLLIHIFSSWYMKNKEGYSRFFAYTNLFIS
;
A
#
# COMPACT_ATOMS: atom_id res chain seq x y z
N THR A 1 13.15 -15.31 17.83
CA THR A 1 11.81 -15.85 17.54
C THR A 1 10.79 -14.78 17.86
N ILE A 2 10.51 -13.90 16.90
CA ILE A 2 9.49 -12.86 17.09
C ILE A 2 8.15 -13.61 17.20
N SER A 3 7.41 -13.35 18.28
CA SER A 3 6.08 -13.94 18.49
C SER A 3 5.23 -13.69 17.25
N GLU A 4 4.61 -14.73 16.69
CA GLU A 4 3.73 -14.67 15.51
C GLU A 4 2.65 -13.58 15.65
N LYS A 5 2.24 -13.31 16.88
CA LYS A 5 1.29 -12.26 17.23
C LYS A 5 1.83 -10.84 16.97
N ASN A 6 3.13 -10.62 17.18
CA ASN A 6 3.76 -9.32 16.96
C ASN A 6 3.96 -9.05 15.46
N THR A 7 4.29 -10.06 14.65
CA THR A 7 4.49 -9.88 13.20
C THR A 7 3.19 -9.48 12.50
N SER A 8 2.07 -10.08 12.90
CA SER A 8 0.75 -9.73 12.33
C SER A 8 0.29 -8.34 12.75
N ASN A 9 0.49 -7.96 14.02
CA ASN A 9 0.16 -6.61 14.47
C ASN A 9 0.94 -5.54 13.71
N ILE A 10 2.24 -5.75 13.46
CA ILE A 10 3.06 -4.82 12.69
C ILE A 10 2.54 -4.67 11.25
N ALA A 11 2.19 -5.78 10.60
CA ALA A 11 1.65 -5.77 9.24
C ALA A 11 0.29 -5.07 9.16
N ILE A 12 -0.61 -5.31 10.13
CA ILE A 12 -1.91 -4.63 10.17
C ILE A 12 -1.71 -3.13 10.40
N CYS A 13 -0.82 -2.74 11.32
CA CYS A 13 -0.54 -1.33 11.61
C CYS A 13 0.05 -0.58 10.40
N SER A 14 0.94 -1.20 9.61
CA SER A 14 1.50 -0.55 8.42
C SER A 14 0.41 -0.29 7.37
N ILE A 15 -0.46 -1.26 7.11
CA ILE A 15 -1.56 -1.07 6.13
C ILE A 15 -2.56 -0.02 6.63
N PHE A 16 -2.85 -0.02 7.94
CA PHE A 16 -3.75 0.97 8.53
C PHE A 16 -3.21 2.40 8.43
N ILE A 17 -1.90 2.60 8.63
CA ILE A 17 -1.28 3.93 8.45
C ILE A 17 -1.38 4.38 6.99
N SER A 18 -1.13 3.48 6.04
CA SER A 18 -1.24 3.77 4.60
C SER A 18 -2.68 4.11 4.20
N LEU A 19 -3.69 3.44 4.78
CA LEU A 19 -5.11 3.73 4.56
C LEU A 19 -5.46 5.15 5.05
N ILE A 20 -4.99 5.54 6.24
CA ILE A 20 -5.23 6.88 6.79
C ILE A 20 -4.64 7.97 5.89
N ILE A 21 -3.40 7.79 5.44
CA ILE A 21 -2.73 8.75 4.55
C ILE A 21 -3.52 8.88 3.25
N THR A 22 -3.91 7.75 2.66
CA THR A 22 -4.71 7.73 1.42
C THR A 22 -6.04 8.45 1.59
N PHE A 23 -6.73 8.20 2.70
CA PHE A 23 -8.01 8.83 2.99
C PHE A 23 -7.89 10.35 3.15
N PHE A 24 -6.80 10.82 3.76
CA PHE A 24 -6.48 12.25 3.84
C PHE A 24 -6.31 12.87 2.44
N TYR A 25 -5.55 12.21 1.56
CA TYR A 25 -5.42 12.65 0.16
C TYR A 25 -6.76 12.60 -0.60
N ALA A 26 -7.66 11.66 -0.28
CA ALA A 26 -8.99 11.58 -0.90
C ALA A 26 -9.89 12.75 -0.54
N ILE A 27 -9.87 13.17 0.72
CA ILE A 27 -10.57 14.39 1.14
C ILE A 27 -9.95 15.61 0.46
N HIS A 28 -8.61 15.69 0.40
CA HIS A 28 -7.92 16.80 -0.27
C HIS A 28 -8.28 16.88 -1.76
N PHE A 29 -8.31 15.75 -2.47
CA PHE A 29 -8.67 15.68 -3.88
C PHE A 29 -10.13 16.13 -4.13
N THR A 30 -11.05 15.81 -3.22
CA THR A 30 -12.46 16.24 -3.32
C THR A 30 -12.59 17.77 -3.24
N ASN A 31 -11.71 18.44 -2.48
CA ASN A 31 -11.68 19.90 -2.42
C ASN A 31 -11.03 20.55 -3.65
N TYR A 32 -10.17 19.82 -4.38
CA TYR A 32 -9.44 20.30 -5.56
C TYR A 32 -9.53 19.29 -6.72
N PRO A 33 -10.67 19.24 -7.44
CA PRO A 33 -11.03 18.12 -8.34
C PRO A 33 -10.18 17.97 -9.62
N SER A 34 -9.16 18.79 -9.83
CA SER A 34 -8.42 18.86 -11.10
C SER A 34 -6.89 18.87 -10.96
N GLN A 35 -6.36 18.62 -9.76
CA GLN A 35 -4.91 18.55 -9.56
C GLN A 35 -4.40 17.12 -9.76
N ILE A 36 -3.69 16.88 -10.86
CA ILE A 36 -2.92 15.66 -11.07
C ILE A 36 -1.59 15.86 -10.34
N PHE A 37 -1.35 15.08 -9.30
CA PHE A 37 -0.10 15.18 -8.55
C PHE A 37 0.93 14.26 -9.19
N THR A 38 1.94 14.85 -9.81
CA THR A 38 3.06 14.11 -10.42
C THR A 38 4.31 14.33 -9.58
N GLN A 39 4.90 13.24 -9.09
CA GLN A 39 6.13 13.27 -8.32
C GLN A 39 7.19 12.45 -9.04
N ASN A 40 8.17 13.13 -9.63
CA ASN A 40 9.35 12.46 -10.18
C ASN A 40 10.28 12.07 -9.05
N LEU A 41 10.57 10.77 -8.91
CA LEU A 41 11.42 10.26 -7.84
C LEU A 41 12.89 10.29 -8.24
N PHE A 42 13.21 9.65 -9.37
CA PHE A 42 14.54 9.58 -9.94
C PHE A 42 14.47 9.07 -11.38
N ASN A 43 15.53 9.31 -12.14
CA ASN A 43 15.66 8.78 -13.48
C ASN A 43 16.15 7.32 -13.42
N LEU A 44 15.38 6.39 -13.98
CA LEU A 44 15.69 4.96 -13.95
C LEU A 44 16.82 4.64 -14.93
N ILE A 45 16.70 5.15 -16.16
CA ILE A 45 17.61 4.87 -17.27
C ILE A 45 17.72 6.15 -18.10
N SER A 46 18.94 6.66 -18.25
CA SER A 46 19.27 7.75 -19.17
C SER A 46 20.32 7.26 -20.17
N VAL A 47 19.92 7.04 -21.42
CA VAL A 47 20.83 6.67 -22.52
C VAL A 47 20.55 7.56 -23.73
N ASP A 48 21.49 8.46 -24.02
CA ASP A 48 21.45 9.45 -25.11
C ASP A 48 20.12 10.23 -25.15
N LYS A 49 19.14 9.80 -25.97
CA LYS A 49 17.82 10.43 -26.09
C LYS A 49 16.69 9.72 -25.33
N LEU A 50 16.96 8.55 -24.76
CA LEU A 50 15.99 7.77 -23.97
C LEU A 50 16.19 8.07 -22.49
N ASN A 51 15.27 8.86 -21.94
CA ASN A 51 15.16 9.11 -20.50
C ASN A 51 13.87 8.46 -20.00
N ILE A 52 14.03 7.42 -19.18
CA ILE A 52 12.91 6.74 -18.51
C ILE A 52 12.91 7.22 -17.07
N ASP A 53 12.00 8.14 -16.77
CA ASP A 53 11.82 8.67 -15.42
C ASP A 53 10.87 7.78 -14.61
N PHE A 54 11.26 7.49 -13.37
CA PHE A 54 10.39 6.80 -12.42
C PHE A 54 9.53 7.85 -11.70
N SER A 55 8.37 8.15 -12.28
CA SER A 55 7.42 9.14 -11.77
C SER A 55 6.16 8.49 -11.21
N LEU A 56 5.74 8.92 -10.03
CA LEU A 56 4.45 8.58 -9.44
C LEU A 56 3.41 9.60 -9.89
N ILE A 57 2.30 9.10 -10.42
CA ILE A 57 1.17 9.92 -10.85
C ILE A 57 -0.01 9.55 -9.95
N LEU A 58 -0.50 10.54 -9.22
CA LEU A 58 -1.65 10.41 -8.34
C LEU A 58 -2.79 11.25 -8.91
N ASP A 59 -3.77 10.57 -9.50
CA ASP A 59 -5.00 11.15 -10.03
C ASP A 59 -6.22 10.54 -9.31
N GLY A 60 -7.42 11.06 -9.62
CA GLY A 60 -8.65 10.61 -8.98
C GLY A 60 -8.94 9.12 -9.19
N LEU A 61 -8.59 8.57 -10.36
CA LEU A 61 -8.74 7.14 -10.65
C LEU A 61 -7.78 6.30 -9.79
N SER A 62 -6.49 6.65 -9.77
CA SER A 62 -5.48 5.96 -8.95
C SER A 62 -5.84 6.00 -7.47
N LEU A 63 -6.39 7.12 -7.00
CA LEU A 63 -6.84 7.25 -5.61
C LEU A 63 -8.00 6.30 -5.27
N SER A 64 -8.95 6.13 -6.20
CA SER A 64 -10.05 5.19 -6.03
C SER A 64 -9.57 3.74 -5.96
N MET A 65 -8.59 3.38 -6.82
CA MET A 65 -7.96 2.05 -6.81
C MET A 65 -7.19 1.82 -5.51
N LEU A 66 -6.41 2.82 -5.06
CA LEU A 66 -5.60 2.71 -3.86
C LEU A 66 -6.47 2.54 -2.60
N SER A 67 -7.58 3.27 -2.52
CA SER A 67 -8.58 3.12 -1.46
C SER A 67 -9.19 1.71 -1.44
N MET A 68 -9.56 1.17 -2.60
CA MET A 68 -10.07 -0.20 -2.71
C MET A 68 -9.03 -1.24 -2.26
N ILE A 69 -7.80 -1.14 -2.76
CA ILE A 69 -6.72 -2.10 -2.47
C ILE A 69 -6.37 -2.09 -0.98
N LEU A 70 -6.23 -0.90 -0.37
CA LEU A 70 -5.92 -0.78 1.06
C LEU A 70 -7.10 -1.20 1.94
N GLY A 71 -8.33 -0.84 1.55
CA GLY A 71 -9.54 -1.24 2.27
C GLY A 71 -9.71 -2.75 2.31
N VAL A 72 -9.77 -3.39 1.13
CA VAL A 72 -9.89 -4.85 1.02
C VAL A 72 -8.66 -5.55 1.62
N GLY A 73 -7.45 -5.01 1.39
CA GLY A 73 -6.20 -5.53 1.94
C GLY A 73 -6.19 -5.58 3.48
N LEU A 74 -6.72 -4.55 4.14
CA LEU A 74 -6.84 -4.52 5.59
C LEU A 74 -7.82 -5.58 6.10
N LEU A 75 -8.96 -5.77 5.44
CA LEU A 75 -9.91 -6.82 5.81
C LEU A 75 -9.28 -8.21 5.67
N ILE A 76 -8.51 -8.46 4.60
CA ILE A 76 -7.81 -9.72 4.38
C ILE A 76 -6.77 -9.95 5.49
N HIS A 77 -6.03 -8.93 5.91
CA HIS A 77 -5.04 -9.04 6.99
C HIS A 77 -5.66 -9.34 8.36
N ILE A 78 -6.80 -8.71 8.69
CA ILE A 78 -7.55 -9.01 9.92
C ILE A 78 -8.06 -10.46 9.88
N PHE A 79 -8.66 -10.87 8.76
CA PHE A 79 -9.21 -12.21 8.60
C PHE A 79 -8.12 -13.28 8.67
N SER A 80 -7.00 -13.07 7.97
CA SER A 80 -5.88 -14.01 7.94
C SER A 80 -5.19 -14.14 9.29
N SER A 81 -5.11 -13.06 10.07
CA SER A 81 -4.54 -13.07 11.42
C SER A 81 -5.29 -14.02 12.35
N TRP A 82 -6.62 -14.03 12.26
CA TRP A 82 -7.47 -14.94 13.02
C TRP A 82 -7.44 -16.36 12.45
N TYR A 83 -7.52 -16.52 11.13
CA TYR A 83 -7.60 -17.82 10.46
C TYR A 83 -6.29 -18.63 10.51
N MET A 84 -5.12 -17.99 10.42
CA MET A 84 -3.81 -18.67 10.38
C MET A 84 -3.20 -18.93 11.76
N LYS A 85 -3.86 -18.51 12.85
CA LYS A 85 -3.32 -18.52 14.23
C LYS A 85 -2.79 -19.90 14.71
N ASN A 86 -3.24 -21.00 14.12
CA ASN A 86 -2.84 -22.37 14.50
C ASN A 86 -2.23 -23.16 13.31
N LYS A 87 -1.71 -22.49 12.27
CA LYS A 87 -1.13 -23.15 11.09
C LYS A 87 0.35 -22.79 10.91
N GLU A 88 1.14 -23.79 10.51
CA GLU A 88 2.54 -23.59 10.15
C GLU A 88 2.67 -22.65 8.95
N GLY A 89 3.68 -21.77 8.96
CA GLY A 89 3.96 -20.83 7.87
C GLY A 89 3.36 -19.43 8.02
N TYR A 90 2.86 -19.06 9.20
CA TYR A 90 2.27 -17.75 9.52
C TYR A 90 3.10 -16.57 8.99
N SER A 91 4.40 -16.51 9.30
CA SER A 91 5.27 -15.41 8.90
C SER A 91 5.48 -15.29 7.38
N ARG A 92 5.41 -16.40 6.63
CA ARG A 92 5.59 -16.38 5.17
C ARG A 92 4.36 -15.81 4.48
N PHE A 93 3.17 -16.22 4.92
CA PHE A 93 1.92 -15.69 4.40
C PHE A 93 1.85 -14.17 4.56
N PHE A 94 2.11 -13.67 5.78
CA PHE A 94 2.10 -12.24 6.06
C PHE A 94 3.16 -11.45 5.29
N ALA A 95 4.34 -12.03 5.04
CA ALA A 95 5.36 -11.38 4.23
C ALA A 95 4.91 -11.20 2.77
N TYR A 96 4.28 -12.22 2.18
CA TYR A 96 3.79 -12.12 0.80
C TYR A 96 2.62 -11.15 0.66
N THR A 97 1.67 -11.15 1.62
CA THR A 97 0.55 -10.21 1.55
C THR A 97 1.00 -8.77 1.83
N ASN A 98 1.98 -8.55 2.72
CA ASN A 98 2.58 -7.22 2.87
C ASN A 98 3.29 -6.78 1.61
N LEU A 99 4.08 -7.63 0.94
CA LEU A 99 4.77 -7.24 -0.30
C LEU A 99 3.79 -6.92 -1.45
N PHE A 100 2.59 -7.51 -1.42
CA PHE A 100 1.56 -7.21 -2.42
C PHE A 100 0.87 -5.86 -2.18
N ILE A 101 0.73 -5.43 -0.91
CA ILE A 101 -0.08 -4.27 -0.52
C ILE A 101 0.76 -3.05 -0.16
N SER A 102 1.94 -3.27 0.43
CA SER A 102 2.82 -2.26 1.03
C SER A 102 4.00 -1.89 0.15
#